data_AF-B9D145-F1
#
_entry.id   AF-B9D145-F1
#
_cell.length_a   1.000
_cell.length_b   1.000
_cell.length_c   1.000
_cell.angle_alpha   90.00
_cell.angle_beta   90.00
_cell.angle_gamma   90.00
#
_symmetry.space_group_name_H-M   'P 1'
#
loop_
_entity.id
_entity.type
_entity.pdbx_description
1 polymer ?
#
loop_
_entity_poly.entity_id
_entity_poly.type
_entity_poly.pdbx_seq_one_letter_code
_entity_poly.pdbx_strand_id
1 'polypeptide(L)'
;MRKVSKKAKSIFYFLMFLPFHLFGAGGQNVLKTLETKANEQITEAGSSTASVINTVITVFGIIWVVVFLTIMFVNIEALKNNIKLLLGIAIILGIAYGLSAAAM
;
A
#
# COMPACT_ATOMS: atom_id res chain seq x y z
N MET A 1 -48.00 0.55 -34.19
CA MET A 1 -46.53 0.53 -34.01
C MET A 1 -46.08 1.90 -33.52
N ARG A 2 -45.71 2.04 -32.24
CA ARG A 2 -45.33 3.33 -31.64
C ARG A 2 -44.05 3.85 -32.28
N LYS A 3 -44.06 5.12 -32.72
CA LYS A 3 -42.91 5.81 -33.34
C LYS A 3 -41.78 5.95 -32.30
N VAL A 4 -40.89 4.97 -32.21
CA VAL A 4 -39.66 5.09 -31.44
C VAL A 4 -38.83 6.20 -32.11
N SER A 5 -38.56 7.28 -31.37
CA SER A 5 -37.85 8.45 -31.90
C SER A 5 -36.47 8.02 -32.44
N LYS A 6 -35.99 8.67 -33.52
CA LYS A 6 -34.70 8.35 -34.14
C LYS A 6 -33.54 8.31 -33.11
N LYS A 7 -33.62 9.14 -32.06
CA LYS A 7 -32.67 9.19 -30.94
C LYS A 7 -32.71 7.93 -30.06
N ALA A 8 -33.90 7.41 -29.75
CA ALA A 8 -34.03 6.19 -28.95
C ALA A 8 -33.51 4.95 -29.69
N LYS A 9 -33.68 4.87 -31.02
CA LYS A 9 -33.04 3.82 -31.83
C LYS A 9 -31.52 3.93 -31.81
N SER A 10 -30.96 5.14 -31.94
CA SER A 10 -29.51 5.36 -31.90
C SER A 10 -28.88 4.95 -30.57
N ILE A 11 -29.52 5.26 -29.44
CA ILE A 11 -29.05 4.86 -28.10
C ILE A 11 -29.15 3.34 -27.92
N PHE A 12 -30.23 2.72 -28.42
CA PHE A 12 -30.40 1.27 -28.38
C PHE A 12 -29.31 0.53 -29.18
N TYR A 13 -28.99 1.01 -30.38
CA TYR A 13 -27.87 0.46 -31.16
C TYR A 13 -26.52 0.69 -30.46
N PHE A 14 -26.29 1.89 -29.92
CA PHE A 14 -25.07 2.17 -29.15
C PHE A 14 -24.90 1.23 -27.95
N LEU A 15 -25.97 1.00 -27.17
CA LEU A 15 -25.96 0.07 -26.03
C LEU A 15 -25.76 -1.39 -26.45
N MET A 16 -26.27 -1.82 -27.60
CA MET A 16 -26.03 -3.17 -28.12
C MET A 16 -24.61 -3.38 -28.65
N PHE A 17 -23.97 -2.33 -29.18
CA PHE A 17 -22.59 -2.40 -29.67
C PHE A 17 -21.54 -2.05 -28.61
N LEU A 18 -21.96 -1.48 -27.47
CA LEU A 18 -21.10 -1.17 -26.32
C LEU A 18 -20.29 -2.39 -25.83
N PRO A 19 -20.86 -3.61 -25.68
CA PRO A 19 -20.10 -4.78 -25.25
C PRO A 19 -19.06 -5.21 -26.30
N PHE A 20 -19.38 -5.10 -27.59
CA PHE A 20 -18.42 -5.39 -28.66
C PHE A 20 -17.30 -4.36 -28.72
N HIS A 21 -17.56 -3.10 -28.33
CA HIS A 21 -16.54 -2.06 -28.27
C HIS A 21 -15.68 -2.14 -27.00
N LEU A 22 -16.26 -2.54 -25.86
CA LEU A 22 -15.57 -2.69 -24.57
C LEU A 22 -14.87 -4.06 -24.42
N PHE A 23 -15.34 -5.10 -25.13
CA PHE A 23 -14.86 -6.48 -24.95
C PHE A 23 -14.52 -7.22 -26.25
N GLY A 24 -14.77 -6.64 -27.43
CA GLY A 24 -14.65 -7.34 -28.72
C GLY A 24 -13.56 -6.83 -29.68
N ALA A 25 -12.98 -5.64 -29.47
CA ALA A 25 -11.93 -5.11 -30.35
C ALA A 25 -10.53 -5.48 -29.82
N GLY A 26 -9.93 -6.51 -30.43
CA GLY A 26 -8.49 -6.77 -30.53
C GLY A 26 -7.56 -6.31 -29.39
N GLY A 27 -7.18 -7.24 -28.52
CA GLY A 27 -5.84 -7.28 -27.92
C GLY A 27 -5.73 -6.99 -26.43
N GLN A 28 -6.49 -6.04 -25.88
CA GLN A 28 -6.47 -5.73 -24.43
C GLN A 28 -7.88 -5.45 -23.93
N ASN A 29 -8.50 -6.47 -23.32
CA ASN A 29 -9.79 -6.38 -22.65
C ASN A 29 -9.80 -5.15 -21.71
N VAL A 30 -10.90 -4.37 -21.71
CA VAL A 30 -11.09 -3.27 -20.73
C VAL A 30 -10.93 -3.79 -19.29
N LEU A 31 -11.31 -5.04 -19.03
CA LEU A 31 -11.05 -5.75 -17.77
C LEU A 31 -9.55 -5.87 -17.45
N LYS A 32 -8.71 -6.24 -18.43
CA LYS A 32 -7.25 -6.29 -18.24
C LYS A 32 -6.67 -4.89 -18.00
N THR A 33 -7.18 -3.88 -18.71
CA THR A 33 -6.74 -2.50 -18.50
C THR A 33 -7.13 -1.97 -17.12
N LEU A 34 -8.34 -2.32 -16.64
CA LEU A 34 -8.78 -1.99 -15.28
C LEU A 34 -7.99 -2.75 -14.23
N GLU A 35 -7.71 -4.03 -14.44
CA GLU A 35 -6.88 -4.85 -13.55
C GLU A 35 -5.45 -4.31 -13.47
N THR A 36 -4.84 -3.99 -14.62
CA THR A 36 -3.50 -3.38 -14.67
C THR A 36 -3.49 -2.03 -13.95
N LYS A 37 -4.45 -1.14 -14.21
CA LYS A 37 -4.54 0.17 -13.53
C LYS A 37 -4.85 0.05 -12.04
N ALA A 38 -5.65 -0.92 -11.63
CA ALA A 38 -5.93 -1.19 -10.23
C ALA A 38 -4.68 -1.70 -9.52
N ASN A 39 -3.95 -2.65 -10.12
CA ASN A 39 -2.68 -3.12 -9.58
C ASN A 39 -1.63 -2.01 -9.53
N GLU A 40 -1.50 -1.19 -10.57
CA GLU A 40 -0.62 -0.01 -10.57
C GLU A 40 -0.94 0.94 -9.41
N GLN A 41 -2.21 1.31 -9.21
CA GLN A 41 -2.61 2.19 -8.12
C GLN A 41 -2.44 1.56 -6.74
N ILE A 42 -2.69 0.26 -6.60
CA ILE A 42 -2.47 -0.48 -5.34
C ILE A 42 -0.97 -0.55 -5.04
N THR A 43 -0.13 -0.77 -6.04
CA THR A 43 1.33 -0.78 -5.88
C THR A 43 1.87 0.62 -5.59
N GLU A 44 1.40 1.66 -6.26
CA GLU A 44 1.80 3.05 -5.98
C GLU A 44 1.35 3.49 -4.58
N ALA A 45 0.09 3.23 -4.19
CA ALA A 45 -0.40 3.55 -2.85
C ALA A 45 0.32 2.71 -1.77
N GLY A 46 0.59 1.43 -2.07
CA GLY A 46 1.34 0.51 -1.21
C GLY A 46 2.76 1.00 -0.97
N SER A 47 3.49 1.37 -2.03
CA SER A 47 4.86 1.89 -1.96
C SER A 47 4.94 3.24 -1.24
N SER A 48 3.99 4.15 -1.47
CA SER A 48 3.89 5.42 -0.73
C SER A 48 3.66 5.18 0.76
N THR A 49 2.79 4.23 1.12
CA THR A 49 2.52 3.90 2.52
C THR A 49 3.73 3.22 3.16
N ALA A 50 4.40 2.31 2.45
CA ALA A 50 5.62 1.64 2.90
C ALA A 50 6.75 2.64 3.16
N SER A 51 6.93 3.64 2.29
CA SER A 51 7.91 4.72 2.46
C SER A 51 7.65 5.55 3.73
N VAL A 52 6.38 5.89 4.00
CA VAL A 52 5.99 6.61 5.23
C VAL A 52 6.26 5.75 6.46
N ILE A 53 5.86 4.48 6.43
CA ILE A 53 6.07 3.53 7.53
C ILE A 53 7.57 3.36 7.80
N ASN A 54 8.40 3.19 6.78
CA ASN A 54 9.85 3.08 6.93
C ASN A 54 10.46 4.34 7.57
N THR A 55 10.03 5.53 7.12
CA THR A 55 10.50 6.80 7.70
C THR A 55 10.17 6.88 9.20
N VAL A 56 8.94 6.54 9.57
CA VAL A 56 8.50 6.51 10.98
C VAL A 56 9.32 5.50 11.79
N ILE A 57 9.48 4.27 11.31
CA ILE A 57 10.24 3.23 12.00
C ILE A 57 11.70 3.65 12.18
N THR A 58 12.31 4.27 11.17
CA THR A 58 13.69 4.74 11.23
C THR A 58 13.87 5.81 12.31
N VAL A 59 12.96 6.79 12.38
CA VAL A 59 13.00 7.85 13.40
C VAL A 59 12.83 7.25 14.80
N PHE A 60 11.87 6.34 15.00
CA PHE A 60 11.67 5.66 16.28
C PHE A 60 12.86 4.76 16.65
N GLY A 61 13.51 4.12 15.68
CA GLY A 61 14.74 3.36 15.88
C GLY A 61 15.88 4.22 16.40
N ILE A 62 16.10 5.40 15.80
CA ILE A 62 17.13 6.35 16.25
C ILE A 62 16.84 6.83 17.68
N ILE A 63 15.60 7.21 17.97
CA ILE A 63 15.19 7.63 19.33
C ILE A 63 15.42 6.50 20.33
N TRP A 64 15.06 5.27 19.97
CA TRP A 64 15.26 4.11 20.83
C TRP A 64 16.74 3.87 21.16
N VAL A 65 17.64 3.99 20.19
CA VAL A 65 19.09 3.87 20.41
C VAL A 65 19.59 4.94 21.37
N VAL A 66 19.16 6.19 21.20
CA VAL A 66 19.53 7.30 22.09
C VAL A 66 19.06 7.05 23.52
N VAL A 67 17.81 6.60 23.69
CA VAL A 67 17.26 6.26 25.01
C VAL A 67 18.01 5.08 25.64
N PHE A 68 18.28 4.03 24.86
CA PHE A 68 19.00 2.85 25.33
C PHE A 68 20.42 3.19 25.81
N LEU A 69 21.16 3.96 25.03
CA LEU A 69 22.50 4.45 25.40
C LEU A 69 22.44 5.35 26.63
N THR A 70 21.46 6.25 26.71
CA THR A 70 21.30 7.13 27.88
C THR A 70 21.08 6.32 29.17
N ILE A 71 20.21 5.31 29.14
CA ILE A 71 19.96 4.44 30.30
C ILE A 71 21.23 3.64 30.65
N MET A 72 21.98 3.17 29.65
CA MET A 72 23.22 2.44 29.87
C MET A 72 24.28 3.27 30.62
N PHE A 73 24.40 4.56 30.31
CA PHE A 73 25.36 5.47 30.96
C PHE A 73 24.88 6.03 32.30
N VAL A 74 23.57 6.22 32.48
CA VAL A 74 23.00 6.88 33.67
C VAL A 74 22.57 5.88 34.75
N ASN A 75 22.04 4.72 34.36
CA ASN A 75 21.48 3.75 35.31
C ASN A 75 21.49 2.31 34.76
N ILE A 76 22.61 1.62 34.95
CA ILE A 76 22.79 0.23 34.50
C ILE A 76 21.91 -0.78 35.26
N GLU A 77 21.44 -0.44 36.45
CA GLU A 77 20.51 -1.30 37.21
C GLU A 77 19.12 -1.29 36.58
N ALA A 78 18.64 -0.12 36.16
CA ALA A 78 17.40 0.02 35.40
C ALA A 78 17.49 -0.72 34.04
N LEU A 79 18.66 -0.71 33.41
CA LEU A 79 18.91 -1.50 32.20
C LEU A 79 18.72 -2.99 32.45
N LYS A 80 19.37 -3.52 33.50
CA LYS A 80 19.32 -4.95 33.85
C LYS A 80 17.89 -5.39 34.22
N ASN A 81 17.16 -4.56 34.96
CA ASN A 81 15.78 -4.86 35.35
C ASN A 81 14.81 -4.88 34.15
N ASN A 82 15.07 -4.06 33.13
CA ASN A 82 14.17 -3.91 31.98
C ASN A 82 14.73 -4.49 30.67
N ILE A 83 15.81 -5.29 30.73
CA ILE A 83 16.53 -5.72 29.54
C ILE A 83 15.68 -6.55 28.57
N LYS A 84 14.75 -7.35 29.10
CA LYS A 84 13.80 -8.13 28.30
C LYS A 84 12.86 -7.24 27.49
N LEU A 85 12.39 -6.16 28.12
CA LEU A 85 11.51 -5.18 27.48
C LEU A 85 12.27 -4.37 26.43
N LEU A 86 13.50 -3.93 26.75
CA LEU A 86 14.35 -3.20 25.83
C LEU A 86 14.70 -4.03 24.59
N LEU A 87 15.11 -5.29 24.78
CA LEU A 87 15.35 -6.22 23.66
C LEU A 87 14.07 -6.52 22.87
N GLY A 88 12.93 -6.65 23.55
CA GLY A 88 11.64 -6.85 22.88
C GLY A 88 11.29 -5.71 21.93
N ILE A 89 11.50 -4.46 22.34
CA ILE A 89 11.28 -3.29 21.48
C ILE A 89 12.27 -3.30 20.30
N ALA A 90 13.53 -3.65 20.52
CA ALA A 90 14.53 -3.75 19.45
C ALA A 90 14.14 -4.79 18.38
N ILE A 91 13.62 -5.95 18.80
CA ILE A 91 13.16 -7.00 17.88
C ILE A 91 11.96 -6.52 17.06
N ILE A 92 10.97 -5.87 17.69
CA ILE A 92 9.78 -5.36 17.00
C ILE A 92 10.17 -4.29 15.97
N LEU A 93 11.06 -3.37 16.35
CA LEU A 93 11.57 -2.34 15.42
C LEU A 93 12.34 -2.96 14.26
N GLY A 94 13.16 -3.99 14.51
CA GLY A 94 13.90 -4.71 13.47
C GLY A 94 12.99 -5.45 12.49
N ILE A 95 11.95 -6.14 13.00
CA ILE A 95 10.95 -6.81 12.15
C ILE A 95 10.16 -5.78 11.35
N ALA A 96 9.69 -4.70 11.98
CA ALA A 96 8.94 -3.65 11.31
C ALA A 96 9.77 -3.00 10.19
N TYR A 97 11.05 -2.70 10.47
CA TYR A 97 11.97 -2.16 9.47
C TYR A 97 12.16 -3.14 8.32
N GLY A 98 12.45 -4.41 8.60
CA GLY A 98 12.63 -5.45 7.58
C GLY A 98 11.40 -5.64 6.68
N LEU A 99 10.19 -5.63 7.27
CA LEU A 99 8.93 -5.70 6.51
C LEU A 99 8.71 -4.45 5.67
N SER A 100 8.96 -3.26 6.21
CA SER A 100 8.82 -2.01 5.46
C SER A 100 9.85 -1.89 4.33
N ALA A 101 11.07 -2.39 4.55
CA ALA A 101 12.14 -2.40 3.55
C ALA A 101 11.89 -3.39 2.42
N ALA A 102 11.23 -4.52 2.69
CA ALA A 102 10.82 -5.48 1.67
C ALA A 102 9.57 -5.03 0.88
N ALA A 103 8.82 -4.06 1.39
CA ALA A 103 7.61 -3.52 0.76
C ALA A 103 7.87 -2.24 -0.08
N MET A 104 9.09 -1.72 -0.08
CA MET A 104 9.58 -0.67 -0.98
C MET A 104 10.40 -1.30 -2.11
#